data_AF-A0A5S5CYZ1-F1
#
_entry.id   AF-A0A5S5CYZ1-F1
#
_cell.length_a   1.000
_cell.length_b   1.000
_cell.length_c   1.000
_cell.angle_alpha   90.00
_cell.angle_beta   90.00
_cell.angle_gamma   90.00
#
_symmetry.space_group_name_H-M   'P 1'
#
loop_
_entity.id
_entity.type
_entity.pdbx_description
1 polymer ?
#
loop_
_entity_poly.entity_id
_entity_poly.type
_entity_poly.pdbx_seq_one_letter_code
_entity_poly.pdbx_strand_id
1 'polypeptide(L)'
;MTTRPTLPPAVAATVSGAATALYYALPDVVPSRLARGWVKAAVVTVSLAASLPGARAAWNQRPEGQEADQDGEGTPGLTTAFRAMPAGKKAVALALPTAVIAGGVGGMLAAERKIYRRGEARAAAGKRLAHTGPALLYGLLAGVLRLVQGPLDSR
;
A
#
# COMPACT_ATOMS: atom_id res chain seq x y z
N MET A 1 -5.09 -24.09 16.62
CA MET A 1 -5.71 -22.87 16.07
C MET A 1 -5.10 -21.67 16.77
N THR A 2 -4.19 -20.95 16.10
CA THR A 2 -3.49 -19.81 16.71
C THR A 2 -4.23 -18.54 16.30
N THR A 3 -5.04 -17.98 17.20
CA THR A 3 -5.75 -16.72 16.98
C THR A 3 -4.73 -15.59 16.88
N ARG A 4 -4.62 -14.97 15.70
CA ARG A 4 -3.75 -13.82 15.49
C ARG A 4 -4.30 -12.64 16.31
N PRO A 5 -3.53 -12.03 17.22
CA PRO A 5 -4.04 -10.89 17.99
C PRO A 5 -4.31 -9.74 17.03
N THR A 6 -5.59 -9.34 16.90
CA THR A 6 -6.00 -8.13 16.19
C THR A 6 -6.03 -6.98 17.17
N LEU A 7 -5.32 -5.90 16.87
CA LEU A 7 -5.38 -4.67 17.67
C LEU A 7 -6.81 -4.11 17.66
N PRO A 8 -7.29 -3.51 18.76
CA PRO A 8 -8.57 -2.79 18.76
C PRO A 8 -8.62 -1.74 17.65
N PRO A 9 -9.78 -1.49 17.00
CA PRO A 9 -9.90 -0.53 15.90
C PRO A 9 -9.39 0.87 16.25
N ALA A 10 -9.65 1.31 17.48
CA ALA A 10 -9.15 2.58 18.01
C ALA A 10 -7.61 2.62 18.10
N VAL A 11 -6.99 1.53 18.55
CA VAL A 11 -5.52 1.43 18.62
C VAL A 11 -4.92 1.42 17.21
N ALA A 12 -5.51 0.67 16.28
CA ALA A 12 -5.07 0.65 14.88
C ALA A 12 -5.20 2.04 14.21
N ALA A 13 -6.27 2.77 14.49
CA ALA A 13 -6.48 4.13 13.98
C ALA A 13 -5.45 5.12 14.56
N THR A 14 -5.21 5.07 15.86
CA THR A 14 -4.20 5.93 16.52
C THR A 14 -2.80 5.64 15.98
N VAL A 15 -2.43 4.37 15.82
CA VAL A 15 -1.14 3.97 15.25
C VAL A 15 -1.01 4.46 13.81
N SER A 16 -2.05 4.32 12.99
CA SER A 16 -2.04 4.77 11.61
C SER A 16 -1.89 6.29 11.53
N GLY A 17 -2.68 7.05 12.29
CA GLY A 17 -2.62 8.51 12.28
C GLY A 17 -1.30 9.06 12.80
N ALA A 18 -0.78 8.48 13.89
CA ALA A 18 0.52 8.86 14.45
C ALA A 18 1.65 8.56 13.45
N ALA A 19 1.67 7.37 12.86
CA ALA A 19 2.68 6.99 11.87
C ALA A 19 2.67 7.93 10.65
N THR A 20 1.49 8.28 10.13
CA THR A 20 1.36 9.23 9.01
C THR A 20 1.81 10.64 9.39
N ALA A 21 1.45 11.13 10.57
CA ALA A 21 1.91 12.43 11.05
C ALA A 21 3.44 12.45 11.21
N LEU A 22 4.03 11.43 11.82
CA LEU A 22 5.49 11.31 11.94
C LEU A 22 6.18 11.26 10.59
N TYR A 23 5.63 10.51 9.63
CA TYR A 23 6.18 10.40 8.28
C TYR A 23 6.30 11.76 7.59
N TYR A 24 5.26 12.60 7.68
CA TYR A 24 5.23 13.92 7.04
C TYR A 24 5.87 15.03 7.88
N ALA A 25 5.96 14.88 9.20
CA ALA A 25 6.66 15.80 10.10
C ALA A 25 8.17 15.53 10.16
N LEU A 26 8.61 14.35 9.71
CA LEU A 26 10.01 13.92 9.65
C LEU A 26 10.99 14.99 9.14
N PRO A 27 10.62 15.88 8.19
CA PRO A 27 11.53 16.91 7.69
C PRO A 27 11.91 17.98 8.69
N ASP A 28 11.00 18.27 9.62
CA ASP A 28 11.21 19.29 10.65
C ASP A 28 12.06 18.72 11.81
N VAL A 29 12.19 17.38 11.94
CA VAL A 29 12.93 16.71 13.02
C VAL A 29 14.22 16.01 12.58
N VAL A 30 14.33 15.58 11.32
CA VAL A 30 15.52 14.92 10.77
C VAL A 30 16.08 15.78 9.63
N PRO A 31 17.15 16.57 9.85
CA PRO A 31 17.72 17.43 8.81
C PRO A 31 18.39 16.65 7.66
N SER A 32 18.80 15.40 7.89
CA SER A 32 19.48 14.57 6.87
C SER A 32 18.50 13.95 5.87
N ARG A 33 18.71 14.23 4.58
CA ARG A 33 17.91 13.67 3.46
C ARG A 33 18.12 12.16 3.29
N LEU A 34 19.32 11.65 3.61
CA LEU A 34 19.67 10.23 3.53
C LEU A 34 18.94 9.39 4.58
N ALA A 35 18.85 9.89 5.83
CA ALA A 35 18.12 9.21 6.89
C ALA A 35 16.63 9.05 6.56
N ARG A 36 16.01 10.07 5.94
CA ARG A 36 14.62 9.99 5.47
C ARG A 36 14.43 8.90 4.40
N GLY A 37 15.43 8.71 3.52
CA GLY A 37 15.43 7.64 2.52
C GLY A 37 15.47 6.24 3.14
N TRP A 38 16.33 6.04 4.15
CA TRP A 38 16.45 4.77 4.87
C TRP A 38 15.18 4.40 5.63
N VAL A 39 14.48 5.37 6.23
CA VAL A 39 13.19 5.13 6.90
C VAL A 39 12.16 4.61 5.88
N LYS A 40 12.06 5.22 4.70
CA LYS A 40 11.17 4.74 3.63
C LYS A 40 11.53 3.33 3.17
N ALA A 41 12.83 3.08 2.94
CA ALA A 41 13.31 1.77 2.53
C ALA A 41 12.95 0.69 3.56
N ALA A 42 13.18 0.96 4.85
CA ALA A 42 12.82 0.05 5.93
C ALA A 42 11.31 -0.26 5.94
N VAL A 43 10.45 0.75 5.79
CA VAL A 43 8.98 0.55 5.74
C VAL A 43 8.58 -0.34 4.56
N VAL A 44 9.13 -0.10 3.37
CA VAL A 44 8.86 -0.94 2.19
C VAL A 44 9.33 -2.38 2.41
N THR A 45 10.55 -2.58 2.93
CA THR A 45 11.10 -3.90 3.21
C THR A 45 10.26 -4.66 4.24
N VAL A 46 9.86 -4.02 5.34
CA VAL A 46 9.00 -4.63 6.37
C VAL A 46 7.63 -4.98 5.80
N SER A 47 7.03 -4.10 4.99
CA SER A 47 5.73 -4.35 4.38
C SER A 47 5.75 -5.54 3.41
N LEU A 48 6.82 -5.64 2.62
CA LEU A 48 7.06 -6.77 1.74
C LEU A 48 7.25 -8.07 2.55
N ALA A 49 8.04 -8.02 3.62
CA ALA A 49 8.27 -9.16 4.50
C ALA A 49 6.99 -9.65 5.18
N ALA A 50 6.13 -8.72 5.64
CA ALA A 50 4.85 -9.04 6.27
C ALA A 50 3.84 -9.69 5.30
N SER A 51 3.99 -9.44 4.00
CA SER A 51 3.12 -10.00 2.95
C SER A 51 3.53 -11.42 2.53
N LEU A 52 4.78 -11.83 2.77
CA LEU A 52 5.32 -13.15 2.38
C LEU A 52 4.53 -14.33 2.97
N PRO A 53 4.14 -14.37 4.26
CA PRO A 53 3.40 -15.50 4.81
C PRO A 53 2.01 -15.65 4.20
N GLY A 54 1.33 -14.54 3.91
CA GLY A 54 0.01 -14.55 3.26
C GLY A 54 0.10 -15.02 1.80
N ALA A 55 1.11 -14.54 1.07
CA ALA A 55 1.38 -14.98 -0.30
C ALA A 55 1.75 -16.47 -0.36
N ARG A 56 2.59 -16.96 0.58
CA ARG A 56 2.94 -18.38 0.69
C ARG A 56 1.77 -19.25 1.08
N ALA A 57 0.94 -18.81 2.03
CA ALA A 57 -0.26 -19.53 2.43
C ALA A 57 -1.27 -19.62 1.27
N ALA A 58 -1.48 -18.53 0.52
CA ALA A 58 -2.33 -18.52 -0.66
C ALA A 58 -1.79 -19.44 -1.78
N TRP A 59 -0.46 -19.53 -1.93
CA TRP A 59 0.17 -20.43 -2.89
C TRP A 59 0.02 -21.90 -2.50
N ASN A 60 0.18 -22.21 -1.22
CA ASN A 60 0.08 -23.58 -0.68
C ASN A 60 -1.38 -24.07 -0.56
N GLN A 61 -2.34 -23.15 -0.51
CA GLN A 61 -3.78 -23.46 -0.51
C GLN A 61 -4.32 -23.72 -1.92
N ARG A 62 -3.49 -23.58 -2.97
CA ARG A 62 -3.88 -23.93 -4.33
C ARG A 62 -3.92 -25.47 -4.43
N PRO A 63 -5.09 -26.11 -4.58
CA PRO A 63 -5.15 -27.56 -4.69
C PRO A 63 -4.43 -27.98 -5.98
N GLU A 64 -3.52 -28.94 -5.88
CA GLU A 64 -2.81 -29.58 -7.02
C GLU A 64 -3.74 -30.44 -7.91
N GLY A 65 -5.03 -30.11 -8.02
CA GLY A 65 -6.04 -31.02 -8.58
C GLY A 65 -7.29 -30.37 -9.17
N GLN A 66 -7.23 -29.15 -9.72
CA GLN A 66 -8.32 -28.65 -10.57
C GLN A 66 -8.14 -29.11 -12.03
N GLU A 67 -8.04 -30.43 -12.23
CA GLU A 67 -8.42 -31.10 -13.46
C GLU A 67 -9.31 -32.30 -13.06
N ALA A 68 -10.47 -32.41 -13.73
CA ALA A 68 -11.52 -33.43 -13.65
C ALA A 68 -12.71 -33.17 -12.69
N ASP A 69 -13.86 -32.94 -13.35
CA ASP A 69 -15.26 -33.12 -12.97
C ASP A 69 -15.96 -32.14 -12.01
N GLN A 70 -16.62 -31.16 -12.63
CA GLN A 70 -18.06 -30.92 -12.40
C GLN A 70 -18.67 -30.18 -13.61
N ASP A 71 -19.31 -31.00 -14.44
CA ASP A 71 -20.38 -30.76 -15.42
C ASP A 71 -21.04 -29.37 -15.48
N GLY A 72 -21.02 -28.75 -16.67
CA GLY A 72 -21.94 -27.69 -17.11
C GLY A 72 -21.31 -26.29 -17.31
N GLU A 73 -21.21 -25.84 -18.57
CA GLU A 73 -20.87 -24.47 -19.01
C GLU A 73 -19.42 -23.95 -18.80
N GLY A 74 -18.50 -24.51 -19.59
CA GLY A 74 -17.80 -23.72 -20.64
C GLY A 74 -16.90 -22.53 -20.30
N THR A 75 -16.46 -22.29 -19.06
CA THR A 75 -15.48 -21.21 -18.80
C THR A 75 -14.07 -21.77 -18.55
N PRO A 76 -13.11 -21.66 -19.51
CA PRO A 76 -11.74 -22.11 -19.28
C PRO A 76 -11.08 -21.30 -18.15
N GLY A 77 -10.39 -22.00 -17.24
CA GLY A 77 -9.65 -21.38 -16.14
C GLY A 77 -8.70 -20.28 -16.61
N LEU A 78 -8.49 -19.24 -15.79
CA LEU A 78 -7.69 -18.05 -16.14
C LEU A 78 -6.31 -18.38 -16.77
N THR A 79 -5.66 -19.44 -16.30
CA THR A 79 -4.36 -19.91 -16.82
C THR A 79 -4.48 -20.59 -18.18
N THR A 80 -5.49 -21.41 -18.42
CA THR A 80 -5.73 -22.07 -19.72
C THR A 80 -6.19 -21.05 -20.75
N ALA A 81 -7.08 -20.13 -20.37
CA ALA A 81 -7.50 -18.99 -21.18
C ALA A 81 -6.29 -18.09 -21.54
N PHE A 82 -5.42 -17.75 -20.58
CA PHE A 82 -4.22 -16.96 -20.84
C PHE A 82 -3.22 -17.69 -21.74
N ARG A 83 -3.05 -19.01 -21.59
CA ARG A 83 -2.12 -19.80 -22.41
C ARG A 83 -2.60 -19.91 -23.86
N ALA A 84 -3.91 -20.02 -24.07
CA ALA A 84 -4.55 -20.08 -25.38
C ALA A 84 -4.58 -18.74 -26.13
N MET A 85 -4.31 -17.61 -25.47
CA MET A 85 -4.31 -16.29 -26.13
C MET A 85 -3.14 -16.14 -27.14
N PRO A 86 -3.33 -15.38 -28.23
CA PRO A 86 -2.24 -14.89 -29.08
C PRO A 86 -1.25 -14.00 -28.31
N ALA A 87 0.02 -13.99 -28.71
CA ALA A 87 1.09 -13.26 -28.03
C ALA A 87 0.78 -11.76 -27.79
N GLY A 88 0.18 -11.08 -28.76
CA GLY A 88 -0.24 -9.67 -28.62
C GLY A 88 -1.30 -9.45 -27.54
N LYS A 89 -2.26 -10.38 -27.38
CA LYS A 89 -3.28 -10.29 -26.32
C LYS A 89 -2.71 -10.59 -24.94
N LYS A 90 -1.73 -11.51 -24.85
CA LYS A 90 -0.98 -11.75 -23.59
C LYS A 90 -0.19 -10.52 -23.16
N ALA A 91 0.46 -9.85 -24.12
CA ALA A 91 1.19 -8.62 -23.86
C ALA A 91 0.28 -7.53 -23.27
N VAL A 92 -0.90 -7.31 -23.86
CA VAL A 92 -1.89 -6.36 -23.32
C VAL A 92 -2.39 -6.78 -21.94
N ALA A 93 -2.71 -8.07 -21.76
CA ALA A 93 -3.21 -8.59 -20.49
C ALA A 93 -2.21 -8.45 -19.33
N LEU A 94 -0.90 -8.49 -19.61
CA LEU A 94 0.15 -8.22 -18.63
C LEU A 94 0.48 -6.72 -18.50
N ALA A 95 0.44 -5.98 -19.60
CA ALA A 95 0.78 -4.56 -19.62
C ALA A 95 -0.24 -3.73 -18.83
N LEU A 96 -1.54 -4.05 -18.92
CA LEU A 96 -2.59 -3.28 -18.24
C LEU A 96 -2.44 -3.27 -16.71
N PRO A 97 -2.37 -4.42 -15.99
CA PRO A 97 -2.19 -4.41 -14.54
C PRO A 97 -0.85 -3.78 -14.14
N THR A 98 0.21 -4.03 -14.92
CA THR A 98 1.53 -3.42 -14.68
C THR A 98 1.46 -1.90 -14.78
N ALA A 99 0.78 -1.37 -15.80
CA ALA A 99 0.61 0.06 -16.01
C ALA A 99 -0.25 0.70 -14.91
N VAL A 100 -1.30 0.01 -14.44
CA VAL A 100 -2.11 0.48 -13.30
C VAL A 100 -1.26 0.57 -12.03
N ILE A 101 -0.46 -0.45 -11.74
CA ILE A 101 0.44 -0.46 -10.57
C ILE A 101 1.48 0.66 -10.70
N ALA A 102 2.17 0.75 -11.84
CA ALA A 102 3.19 1.76 -12.07
C ALA A 102 2.62 3.18 -12.03
N GLY A 103 1.43 3.39 -12.59
CA GLY A 103 0.69 4.65 -12.54
C GLY A 103 0.32 5.04 -11.12
N GLY A 104 -0.15 4.08 -10.30
CA GLY A 104 -0.45 4.31 -8.89
C GLY A 104 0.79 4.72 -8.08
N VAL A 105 1.90 4.01 -8.25
CA VAL A 105 3.18 4.34 -7.60
C VAL A 105 3.68 5.71 -8.05
N GLY A 106 3.67 5.99 -9.36
CA GLY A 106 4.07 7.27 -9.91
C GLY A 106 3.22 8.44 -9.40
N GLY A 107 1.89 8.24 -9.33
CA GLY A 107 0.95 9.20 -8.76
C GLY A 107 1.25 9.51 -7.28
N MET A 108 1.51 8.49 -6.48
CA MET A 108 1.88 8.64 -5.07
C MET A 108 3.17 9.45 -4.91
N LEU A 109 4.21 9.14 -5.69
CA LEU A 109 5.48 9.87 -5.66
C LEU A 109 5.32 11.33 -6.11
N ALA A 110 4.48 11.58 -7.12
CA ALA A 110 4.19 12.94 -7.58
C ALA A 110 3.46 13.76 -6.51
N ALA A 111 2.46 13.16 -5.86
CA ALA A 111 1.74 13.78 -4.74
C ALA A 111 2.69 14.12 -3.59
N GLU A 112 3.54 13.16 -3.21
CA GLU A 112 4.53 13.35 -2.16
C GLU A 112 5.51 14.49 -2.50
N ARG A 113 6.08 14.49 -3.72
CA ARG A 113 6.99 15.55 -4.17
C ARG A 113 6.32 16.94 -4.13
N LYS A 114 5.04 17.02 -4.48
CA LYS A 114 4.27 18.28 -4.42
C LYS A 114 4.07 18.76 -2.99
N ILE A 115 3.75 17.86 -2.06
CA ILE A 115 3.61 18.15 -0.63
C ILE A 115 4.93 18.72 -0.08
N TYR A 116 6.05 18.04 -0.34
CA TYR A 116 7.37 18.49 0.08
C TYR A 116 7.75 19.85 -0.49
N ARG A 117 7.56 20.07 -1.80
CA ARG A 117 7.87 21.35 -2.44
C ARG A 117 7.07 22.51 -1.84
N ARG A 118 5.82 22.26 -1.44
CA ARG A 118 4.96 23.26 -0.79
C ARG A 118 5.42 23.58 0.64
N GLY A 119 5.96 22.60 1.35
CA GLY A 119 6.56 22.79 2.67
C GLY A 119 7.90 23.52 2.61
N GLU A 120 8.77 23.19 1.65
CA GLU A 120 10.03 23.92 1.40
C GLU A 120 9.78 25.39 1.05
N ALA A 121 8.75 25.69 0.24
CA ALA A 121 8.35 27.07 -0.06
C ALA A 121 7.88 27.85 1.20
N ARG A 122 7.25 27.16 2.15
CA ARG A 122 6.85 27.77 3.44
C ARG A 122 8.02 27.95 4.39
N ALA A 123 8.98 27.03 4.38
CA ALA A 123 10.23 27.15 5.13
C ALA A 123 11.08 28.31 4.59
N ALA A 124 11.16 28.47 3.27
CA ALA A 124 11.82 29.62 2.62
C ALA A 124 11.15 30.96 2.98
N ALA A 125 9.85 30.96 3.25
CA ALA A 125 9.11 32.11 3.78
C ALA A 125 9.29 32.33 5.30
N GLY A 126 10.20 31.60 5.95
CA GLY A 126 10.57 31.78 7.36
C GLY A 126 9.61 31.13 8.37
N LYS A 127 8.62 30.33 7.94
CA LYS A 127 7.73 29.64 8.89
C LYS A 127 8.46 28.52 9.62
N ARG A 128 8.52 28.62 10.95
CA ARG A 128 8.92 27.51 11.83
C ARG A 128 7.90 26.37 11.70
N LEU A 129 8.39 25.12 11.64
CA LEU A 129 7.57 23.91 11.55
C LEU A 129 6.64 23.87 10.32
N ALA A 130 7.17 24.25 9.16
CA ALA A 130 6.43 24.37 7.90
C ALA A 130 5.74 23.07 7.45
N HIS A 131 6.21 21.91 7.91
CA HIS A 131 5.69 20.58 7.53
C HIS A 131 4.82 19.95 8.63
N THR A 132 4.98 20.37 9.89
CA THR A 132 4.25 19.79 11.04
C THR A 132 2.75 20.05 10.98
N GLY A 133 2.31 21.26 10.61
CA GLY A 133 0.88 21.57 10.48
C GLY A 133 0.15 20.65 9.47
N PRO A 134 0.62 20.57 8.21
CA PRO A 134 0.11 19.60 7.24
C PRO A 134 0.22 18.14 7.71
N ALA A 135 1.30 17.77 8.38
CA ALA A 135 1.50 16.41 8.88
C ALA A 135 0.43 16.00 9.89
N LEU A 136 0.04 16.90 10.81
CA LEU A 136 -1.06 16.65 11.74
C LEU A 136 -2.39 16.44 11.02
N LEU A 137 -2.67 17.25 9.99
CA LEU A 137 -3.87 17.08 9.16
C LEU A 137 -3.90 15.72 8.45
N TYR A 138 -2.77 15.32 7.85
CA TYR A 138 -2.66 14.02 7.18
C TYR A 138 -2.76 12.85 8.17
N GLY A 139 -2.18 12.99 9.36
CA GLY A 139 -2.32 12.01 10.44
C GLY A 139 -3.77 11.85 10.90
N LEU A 140 -4.49 12.96 11.09
CA LEU A 140 -5.91 12.93 11.43
C LEU A 140 -6.73 12.22 10.34
N LEU A 141 -6.54 12.59 9.07
CA LEU A 141 -7.22 11.98 7.93
C LEU A 141 -6.95 10.47 7.84
N ALA A 142 -5.70 10.04 8.04
CA ALA A 142 -5.34 8.63 8.03
C ALA A 142 -5.99 7.86 9.19
N GLY A 143 -6.03 8.45 10.39
CA GLY A 143 -6.72 7.87 11.55
C GLY A 143 -8.23 7.71 11.31
N VAL A 144 -8.90 8.74 10.79
CA VAL A 144 -10.32 8.70 10.45
C VAL A 144 -10.61 7.65 9.38
N LEU A 145 -9.81 7.60 8.31
CA LEU A 145 -9.96 6.59 7.27
C LEU A 145 -9.83 5.17 7.84
N ARG A 146 -8.89 4.95 8.76
CA ARG A 146 -8.70 3.64 9.39
C ARG A 146 -9.91 3.24 10.24
N LEU A 147 -10.55 4.20 10.92
CA LEU A 147 -11.80 3.94 11.66
C LEU A 147 -12.95 3.58 10.72
N VAL A 148 -13.04 4.20 9.54
CA VAL A 148 -14.09 3.91 8.54
C VAL A 148 -13.91 2.54 7.88
N GLN A 149 -12.67 2.04 7.78
CA GLN A 149 -12.38 0.73 7.18
C GLN A 149 -12.53 -0.45 8.15
N GLY A 150 -12.40 -0.24 9.46
CA GLY A 150 -12.56 -1.29 10.47
C GLY A 150 -13.89 -2.07 10.43
N PRO A 151 -15.04 -1.46 10.10
CA PRO A 151 -16.32 -2.16 9.95
C PRO A 151 -16.48 -3.01 8.68
N LEU A 152 -15.62 -2.85 7.67
CA LEU A 152 -15.79 -3.51 6.35
C LEU A 152 -15.19 -4.92 6.28
N ASP A 153 -14.31 -5.29 7.23
CA ASP A 153 -13.66 -6.61 7.27
C ASP A 153 -14.53 -7.68 7.99
N SER A 154 -15.78 -7.34 8.36
CA SER A 154 -16.68 -8.17 9.19
C SER A 154 -17.97 -8.63 8.48
N ARG A 155 -18.06 -8.51 7.15
CA ARG A 155 -19.21 -8.97 6.36
C ARG A 155 -18.80 -10.02 5.35
#